data_AF-A0A4V1LTE6-F1
#
_entry.id   AF-A0A4V1LTE6-F1
#
_cell.length_a   1.000
_cell.length_b   1.000
_cell.length_c   1.000
_cell.angle_alpha   90.00
_cell.angle_beta   90.00
_cell.angle_gamma   90.00
#
_symmetry.space_group_name_H-M   'P 1'
#
loop_
_entity.id
_entity.type
_entity.pdbx_description
1 polymer ?
#
loop_
_entity_poly.entity_id
_entity_poly.type
_entity_poly.pdbx_seq_one_letter_code
_entity_poly.pdbx_strand_id
1 'polypeptide(L)'
;MLHSSYFQGRVDNLQITLQYLTSKGTESASKAERIGTDYISGIIDFNGFFDGADTLRFRIDRMEAEGTAIYRDSQGQSLVTDFETAYQNTDLLLMSERGFYFGLGYSHYKMPSAVGFKSTRGGQSGTSFDKQFEIDRFMLFAGKDEISYGARYETSYSRVFIAPQFGIGINKLSVSDQALFDAVGTYGDISGKYAVALSGQLDLGYTFQQRSVAAYGLGYSIQLGYRAKADYTIQDWFPENDDGSWMLNYSRSDIWHGPYLQFNVMF
;
A
#
# COMPACT_ATOMS: atom_id res chain seq x y z
N MET A 1 2.90 15.92 -16.19
CA MET A 1 2.37 14.97 -17.19
C MET A 1 2.48 13.57 -16.62
N LEU A 2 1.39 12.79 -16.66
CA LEU A 2 1.35 11.41 -16.17
C LEU A 2 1.68 10.46 -17.33
N HIS A 3 2.69 9.62 -17.16
CA HIS A 3 3.06 8.56 -18.10
C HIS A 3 2.76 7.21 -17.45
N SER A 4 2.03 6.35 -18.16
CA SER A 4 1.73 4.99 -17.73
C SER A 4 2.20 4.02 -18.80
N SER A 5 2.85 2.94 -18.40
CA SER A 5 3.27 1.83 -19.26
C SER A 5 2.83 0.51 -18.63
N TYR A 6 2.30 -0.38 -19.45
CA TYR A 6 1.77 -1.67 -19.02
C TYR A 6 2.30 -2.76 -19.94
N PHE A 7 2.85 -3.82 -19.34
CA PHE A 7 3.35 -4.99 -20.03
C PHE A 7 2.75 -6.24 -19.38
N GLN A 8 2.24 -7.15 -20.20
CA GLN A 8 1.79 -8.47 -19.78
C GLN A 8 2.29 -9.51 -20.77
N GLY A 9 2.82 -10.62 -20.26
CA GLY A 9 3.29 -11.73 -21.08
C GLY A 9 3.16 -13.06 -20.36
N ARG A 10 3.10 -14.14 -21.14
CA ARG A 10 3.07 -15.52 -20.64
C ARG A 10 4.15 -16.34 -21.32
N VAL A 11 4.92 -17.08 -20.53
CA VAL A 11 5.90 -18.07 -20.99
C VAL A 11 5.60 -19.37 -20.28
N ASP A 12 5.03 -20.33 -21.01
CA ASP A 12 4.62 -21.64 -20.48
C ASP A 12 3.66 -21.51 -19.27
N ASN A 13 4.10 -21.95 -18.10
CA ASN A 13 3.36 -21.90 -16.84
C ASN A 13 3.58 -20.62 -16.04
N LEU A 14 4.40 -19.69 -16.53
CA LEU A 14 4.71 -18.44 -15.87
C LEU A 14 4.01 -17.27 -16.58
N GLN A 15 3.28 -16.44 -15.83
CA GLN A 15 2.69 -15.21 -16.35
C GLN A 15 3.27 -14.01 -15.59
N ILE A 16 3.69 -12.97 -16.32
CA ILE A 16 4.28 -11.76 -15.78
C ILE A 16 3.44 -10.56 -16.20
N THR A 17 3.16 -9.68 -15.26
CA THR A 17 2.59 -8.36 -15.48
C THR A 17 3.48 -7.31 -14.84
N LEU A 18 3.78 -6.23 -15.55
CA LEU A 18 4.52 -5.08 -15.05
C LEU A 18 3.80 -3.80 -15.42
N GLN A 19 3.59 -2.95 -14.43
CA GLN A 19 3.01 -1.62 -14.57
C GLN A 19 4.01 -0.60 -14.06
N TYR A 20 4.20 0.46 -14.83
CA TYR A 20 5.00 1.62 -14.47
C TYR A 20 4.17 2.88 -14.64
N LEU A 21 4.16 3.74 -13.63
CA LEU A 21 3.46 5.01 -13.62
C LEU A 21 4.40 6.07 -13.10
N THR A 22 4.57 7.17 -13.85
CA THR A 22 5.35 8.31 -13.41
C THR A 22 4.61 9.62 -13.69
N SER A 23 4.65 10.54 -12.75
CA SER A 23 4.23 11.92 -12.95
C SER A 23 5.44 12.83 -12.78
N LYS A 24 5.70 13.70 -13.77
CA LYS A 24 6.67 14.79 -13.64
C LYS A 24 5.98 16.14 -13.77
N GLY A 25 6.32 17.07 -12.87
CA GLY A 25 6.01 18.50 -13.03
C GLY A 25 6.73 19.09 -14.25
N THR A 26 6.18 20.17 -14.82
CA THR A 26 6.79 20.89 -15.96
C THR A 26 8.07 21.62 -15.55
N GLU A 27 9.05 21.72 -16.45
CA GLU A 27 10.40 22.29 -16.17
C GLU A 27 10.38 23.74 -15.65
N SER A 28 9.29 24.49 -15.89
CA SER A 28 9.12 25.89 -15.49
C SER A 28 8.50 26.08 -14.10
N ALA A 29 8.28 25.02 -13.33
CA ALA A 29 7.53 25.06 -12.08
C ALA A 29 8.46 25.17 -10.85
N SER A 30 7.97 25.81 -9.78
CA SER A 30 8.68 25.99 -8.51
C SER A 30 9.09 24.65 -7.86
N LYS A 31 10.00 24.67 -6.89
CA LYS A 31 10.50 23.43 -6.23
C LYS A 31 9.37 22.57 -5.65
N ALA A 32 8.27 23.18 -5.20
CA ALA A 32 7.06 22.51 -4.74
C ALA A 32 6.15 21.99 -5.87
N GLU A 33 6.31 22.45 -7.12
CA GLU A 33 5.56 21.97 -8.28
C GLU A 33 6.34 20.93 -9.11
N ARG A 34 7.61 20.67 -8.75
CA ARG A 34 8.43 19.59 -9.30
C ARG A 34 8.10 18.21 -8.71
N ILE A 35 7.19 18.16 -7.74
CA ILE A 35 6.77 16.94 -7.04
C ILE A 35 6.43 15.84 -8.07
N GLY A 36 7.28 14.82 -8.07
CA GLY A 36 7.12 13.63 -8.89
C GLY A 36 6.50 12.50 -8.08
N THR A 37 5.76 11.63 -8.76
CA THR A 37 5.35 10.33 -8.23
C THR A 37 5.89 9.28 -9.17
N ASP A 38 6.62 8.31 -8.65
CA ASP A 38 7.02 7.10 -9.35
C ASP A 38 6.31 5.91 -8.69
N TYR A 39 5.74 5.03 -9.51
CA TYR A 39 5.08 3.82 -9.07
C TYR A 39 5.39 2.66 -10.03
N ILE A 40 5.89 1.57 -9.48
CA ILE A 40 6.13 0.29 -10.17
C ILE A 40 5.29 -0.77 -9.47
N SER A 41 4.56 -1.57 -10.24
CA SER A 41 3.86 -2.75 -9.76
C SER A 41 4.16 -3.95 -10.66
N GLY A 42 4.52 -5.07 -10.06
CA GLY A 42 4.87 -6.31 -10.75
C GLY A 42 4.09 -7.47 -10.17
N ILE A 43 3.58 -8.34 -11.03
CA ILE A 43 2.91 -9.58 -10.66
C ILE A 43 3.55 -10.72 -11.44
N ILE A 44 3.89 -11.80 -10.74
CA ILE A 44 4.37 -13.05 -11.32
C ILE A 44 3.47 -14.17 -10.82
N ASP A 45 2.81 -14.86 -11.75
CA ASP A 45 1.96 -16.01 -11.50
C ASP A 45 2.67 -17.29 -11.92
N PHE A 46 2.85 -18.21 -10.97
CA PHE A 46 3.37 -19.55 -11.17
C PHE A 46 2.20 -20.52 -11.24
N ASN A 47 1.78 -20.84 -12.47
CA ASN A 47 0.72 -21.81 -12.72
C ASN A 47 1.27 -23.24 -12.61
N GLY A 48 0.46 -24.20 -12.17
CA GLY A 48 0.86 -25.62 -12.11
C GLY A 48 1.93 -25.95 -11.06
N PHE A 49 2.22 -25.04 -10.12
CA PHE A 49 3.07 -25.32 -8.96
C PHE A 49 2.36 -26.26 -7.95
N PHE A 50 1.03 -26.24 -7.95
CA PHE A 50 0.17 -27.10 -7.14
C PHE A 50 -0.68 -28.00 -8.02
N ASP A 51 -1.07 -29.17 -7.51
CA ASP A 51 -2.04 -30.04 -8.16
C ASP A 51 -3.43 -29.37 -8.14
N GLY A 52 -3.98 -29.05 -9.31
CA GLY A 52 -5.31 -28.44 -9.45
C GLY A 52 -5.28 -27.06 -10.13
N ALA A 53 -6.31 -26.25 -9.86
CA ALA A 53 -6.48 -24.92 -10.45
C ALA A 53 -5.82 -23.79 -9.64
N ASP A 54 -5.10 -24.14 -8.57
CA ASP A 54 -4.45 -23.19 -7.69
C ASP A 54 -3.18 -22.60 -8.34
N THR A 55 -2.88 -21.34 -8.03
CA THR A 55 -1.72 -20.60 -8.56
C THR A 55 -1.01 -19.88 -7.45
N LEU A 56 0.32 -19.96 -7.42
CA LEU A 56 1.12 -19.11 -6.55
C LEU A 56 1.37 -17.77 -7.25
N ARG A 57 0.99 -16.67 -6.62
CA ARG A 57 1.19 -15.32 -7.11
C ARG A 57 2.17 -14.57 -6.23
N PHE A 58 3.15 -13.96 -6.86
CA PHE A 58 4.07 -13.03 -6.23
C PHE A 58 3.78 -11.62 -6.74
N ARG A 59 3.53 -10.67 -5.84
CA ARG A 59 3.26 -9.27 -6.17
C ARG A 59 4.29 -8.38 -5.51
N ILE A 60 4.83 -7.42 -6.26
CA ILE A 60 5.70 -6.37 -5.73
C ILE A 60 5.10 -5.03 -6.13
N ASP A 61 5.03 -4.10 -5.18
CA ASP A 61 4.75 -2.69 -5.46
C ASP A 61 5.85 -1.80 -4.89
N ARG A 62 6.24 -0.76 -5.62
CA ARG A 62 7.15 0.28 -5.16
C ARG A 62 6.55 1.63 -5.55
N MET A 63 6.52 2.57 -4.62
CA MET A 63 6.10 3.94 -4.84
C MET A 63 7.10 4.88 -4.20
N GLU A 64 7.44 5.95 -4.90
CA GLU A 64 8.17 7.09 -4.35
C GLU A 64 7.41 8.35 -4.69
N ALA A 65 7.20 9.21 -3.70
CA ALA A 65 6.57 10.51 -3.90
C ALA A 65 7.19 11.55 -2.98
N GLU A 66 7.36 12.75 -3.53
CA GLU A 66 7.75 13.93 -2.77
C GLU A 66 6.49 14.73 -2.39
N GLY A 67 6.58 15.54 -1.34
CA GLY A 67 5.47 16.34 -0.86
C GLY A 67 5.93 17.52 -0.03
N THR A 68 5.00 18.44 0.22
CA THR A 68 5.20 19.54 1.16
C THR A 68 4.09 19.50 2.20
N ALA A 69 4.46 19.46 3.48
CA ALA A 69 3.55 19.53 4.61
C ALA A 69 3.56 20.94 5.21
N ILE A 70 2.39 21.44 5.59
CA ILE A 70 2.25 22.70 6.31
C ILE A 70 1.65 22.37 7.68
N TYR A 71 2.38 22.67 8.75
CA TYR A 71 1.90 22.48 10.12
C TYR A 71 2.14 23.73 10.95
N ARG A 72 1.38 23.89 12.05
CA ARG A 72 1.60 24.98 13.00
C ARG A 72 2.40 24.46 14.18
N ASP A 73 3.45 25.19 14.55
CA ASP A 73 4.21 24.90 15.76
C ASP A 73 3.44 25.30 17.04
N SER A 74 4.04 25.04 18.19
CA SER A 74 3.50 25.39 19.51
C SER A 74 3.34 26.91 19.73
N GLN A 75 3.95 27.74 18.89
CA GLN A 75 3.84 29.20 18.89
C GLN A 75 2.81 29.72 17.87
N GLY A 76 2.15 28.82 17.13
CA GLY A 76 1.16 29.15 16.11
C GLY A 76 1.76 29.57 14.76
N GLN A 77 3.08 29.44 14.55
CA GLN A 77 3.72 29.76 13.29
C GLN A 77 3.52 28.62 12.29
N SER A 78 3.11 28.96 11.07
CA SER A 78 3.01 27.99 9.97
C SER A 78 4.40 27.65 9.45
N LEU A 79 4.83 26.41 9.64
CA LEU A 79 6.05 25.86 9.09
C LEU A 79 5.73 25.03 7.86
N VAL A 80 6.50 25.26 6.80
CA VAL A 80 6.45 24.50 5.55
C VAL A 80 7.65 23.56 5.54
N THR A 81 7.40 22.27 5.40
CA THR A 81 8.46 21.26 5.27
C THR A 81 8.25 20.39 4.06
N ASP A 82 9.31 20.23 3.27
CA ASP A 82 9.35 19.19 2.26
C ASP A 82 9.54 17.83 2.93
N PHE A 83 9.01 16.80 2.29
CA PHE A 83 9.08 15.43 2.77
C PHE A 83 9.10 14.43 1.61
N GLU A 84 9.71 13.28 1.87
CA GLU A 84 9.75 12.16 0.94
C GLU A 84 8.96 11.00 1.54
N THR A 85 8.16 10.35 0.69
CA THR A 85 7.45 9.12 1.00
C THR A 85 7.95 8.01 0.10
N ALA A 86 8.18 6.85 0.68
CA ALA A 86 8.57 5.65 -0.06
C ALA A 86 7.78 4.47 0.48
N TYR A 87 7.09 3.77 -0.42
CA TYR A 87 6.33 2.58 -0.11
C TYR A 87 6.88 1.40 -0.90
N GLN A 88 7.14 0.30 -0.21
CA GLN A 88 7.54 -0.97 -0.82
C GLN A 88 6.63 -2.05 -0.26
N ASN A 89 6.15 -2.92 -1.13
CA ASN A 89 5.25 -4.02 -0.79
C ASN A 89 5.69 -5.28 -1.51
N THR A 90 5.56 -6.41 -0.84
CA THR A 90 5.80 -7.73 -1.40
C THR A 90 4.79 -8.69 -0.82
N ASP A 91 3.97 -9.27 -1.70
CA ASP A 91 2.95 -10.24 -1.32
C ASP A 91 3.20 -11.59 -1.98
N LEU A 92 2.89 -12.64 -1.22
CA LEU A 92 2.79 -14.01 -1.69
C LEU A 92 1.35 -14.49 -1.48
N LEU A 93 0.65 -14.79 -2.58
CA LEU A 93 -0.77 -15.11 -2.58
C LEU A 93 -0.97 -16.50 -3.19
N LEU A 94 -1.69 -17.36 -2.47
CA LEU A 94 -2.25 -18.59 -3.02
C LEU A 94 -3.62 -18.26 -3.62
N MET A 95 -3.68 -18.25 -4.94
CA MET A 95 -4.91 -18.01 -5.70
C MET A 95 -5.61 -19.34 -5.95
N SER A 96 -6.91 -19.40 -5.69
CA SER A 96 -7.75 -20.58 -5.89
C SER A 96 -8.87 -20.32 -6.88
N GLU A 97 -9.68 -21.36 -7.12
CA GLU A 97 -10.84 -21.28 -7.99
C GLU A 97 -11.78 -20.12 -7.65
N ARG A 98 -12.50 -19.63 -8.66
CA ARG A 98 -13.43 -18.49 -8.57
C ARG A 98 -12.80 -17.18 -8.09
N GLY A 99 -11.47 -17.12 -8.08
CA GLY A 99 -10.69 -15.94 -7.73
C GLY A 99 -10.46 -15.74 -6.24
N PHE A 100 -10.84 -16.68 -5.37
CA PHE A 100 -10.48 -16.58 -3.96
C PHE A 100 -8.97 -16.64 -3.78
N TYR A 101 -8.45 -15.97 -2.76
CA TYR A 101 -7.05 -16.10 -2.40
C TYR A 101 -6.82 -15.90 -0.92
N PHE A 102 -5.71 -16.48 -0.46
CA PHE A 102 -5.14 -16.26 0.86
C PHE A 102 -3.66 -15.93 0.68
N GLY A 103 -3.10 -15.04 1.50
CA GLY A 103 -1.71 -14.65 1.32
C GLY A 103 -1.08 -13.96 2.50
N LEU A 104 0.22 -13.77 2.35
CA LEU A 104 1.11 -13.06 3.26
C LEU A 104 1.66 -11.84 2.54
N GLY A 105 1.77 -10.72 3.24
CA GLY A 105 2.44 -9.54 2.72
C GLY A 105 3.38 -8.93 3.72
N TYR A 106 4.48 -8.40 3.20
CA TYR A 106 5.37 -7.51 3.90
C TYR A 106 5.39 -6.17 3.16
N SER A 107 5.28 -5.08 3.92
CA SER A 107 5.47 -3.74 3.38
C SER A 107 6.32 -2.89 4.29
N HIS A 108 7.09 -2.01 3.68
CA HIS A 108 7.85 -0.96 4.34
C HIS A 108 7.34 0.38 3.82
N TYR A 109 6.95 1.28 4.73
CA TYR A 109 6.42 2.58 4.38
C TYR A 109 7.12 3.69 5.15
N LYS A 110 8.01 4.42 4.46
CA LYS A 110 8.52 5.71 4.93
C LYS A 110 7.46 6.77 4.74
N MET A 111 6.95 7.27 5.86
CA MET A 111 5.74 8.06 5.90
C MET A 111 5.82 9.14 6.98
N PRO A 112 6.40 10.30 6.65
CA PRO A 112 6.48 11.47 7.53
C PRO A 112 5.16 11.71 8.28
N SER A 113 5.20 11.67 9.61
CA SER A 113 3.98 11.62 10.45
C SER A 113 4.12 12.45 11.72
N ALA A 114 2.99 12.96 12.19
CA ALA A 114 2.90 13.48 13.55
C ALA A 114 2.91 12.31 14.56
N VAL A 115 3.78 12.39 15.55
CA VAL A 115 3.96 11.39 16.60
C VAL A 115 3.80 12.03 17.97
N GLY A 116 3.21 11.29 18.91
CA GLY A 116 3.07 11.70 20.31
C GLY A 116 3.92 10.84 21.21
N PHE A 117 4.39 11.41 22.32
CA PHE A 117 5.12 10.69 23.36
C PHE A 117 4.50 10.95 24.72
N LYS A 118 4.45 9.92 25.56
CA LYS A 118 3.97 10.00 26.94
C LYS A 118 5.00 9.36 27.87
N SER A 119 5.36 10.04 28.95
CA SER A 119 6.24 9.47 29.96
C SER A 119 5.52 8.36 30.74
N THR A 120 6.18 7.22 30.90
CA THR A 120 5.70 6.09 31.72
C THR A 120 5.61 6.42 33.21
N ARG A 121 6.36 7.44 33.68
CA ARG A 121 6.37 7.92 35.08
C ARG A 121 5.30 8.98 35.39
N GLY A 122 4.50 9.35 34.40
CA GLY A 122 3.44 10.36 34.51
C GLY A 122 3.92 11.80 34.40
N GLY A 123 3.05 12.68 33.91
CA GLY A 123 3.23 14.14 33.98
C GLY A 123 3.91 14.84 32.79
N GLN A 124 4.50 14.10 31.84
CA GLN A 124 5.10 14.69 30.63
C GLN A 124 4.56 14.04 29.36
N SER A 125 4.13 14.86 28.41
CA SER A 125 3.70 14.45 27.08
C SER A 125 4.06 15.52 26.07
N GLY A 126 4.42 15.11 24.86
CA GLY A 126 4.75 16.02 23.77
C GLY A 126 4.33 15.43 22.42
N THR A 127 4.29 16.27 21.40
CA THR A 127 4.08 15.84 20.02
C THR A 127 5.11 16.52 19.12
N SER A 128 5.55 15.82 18.09
CA SER A 128 6.46 16.34 17.07
C SER A 128 6.11 15.77 15.71
N PHE A 129 6.64 16.37 14.65
CA PHE A 129 6.51 15.84 13.29
C PHE A 129 7.80 15.14 12.90
N ASP A 130 7.75 13.82 12.74
CA ASP A 130 8.91 13.01 12.39
C ASP A 130 8.97 12.78 10.88
N LYS A 131 10.00 13.32 10.24
CA LYS A 131 10.24 13.14 8.80
C LYS A 131 10.82 11.78 8.45
N GLN A 132 11.36 11.05 9.42
CA GLN A 132 11.94 9.71 9.24
C GLN A 132 11.03 8.63 9.82
N PHE A 133 9.76 8.95 10.06
CA PHE A 133 8.80 7.95 10.55
C PHE A 133 8.60 6.84 9.52
N GLU A 134 8.71 5.60 9.96
CA GLU A 134 8.59 4.42 9.12
C GLU A 134 7.65 3.40 9.76
N ILE A 135 6.90 2.68 8.91
CA ILE A 135 6.09 1.53 9.30
C ILE A 135 6.55 0.31 8.53
N ASP A 136 7.08 -0.68 9.25
CA ASP A 136 7.19 -2.04 8.74
C ASP A 136 5.91 -2.79 9.07
N ARG A 137 5.29 -3.41 8.08
CA ARG A 137 3.99 -4.07 8.23
C ARG A 137 4.06 -5.49 7.70
N PHE A 138 3.64 -6.44 8.53
CA PHE A 138 3.42 -7.83 8.15
C PHE A 138 1.93 -8.13 8.22
N MET A 139 1.35 -8.69 7.16
CA MET A 139 -0.08 -8.91 7.03
C MET A 139 -0.40 -10.31 6.53
N LEU A 140 -1.48 -10.86 7.06
CA LEU A 140 -2.22 -11.96 6.45
C LEU A 140 -3.42 -11.37 5.72
N PHE A 141 -3.67 -11.82 4.49
CA PHE A 141 -4.78 -11.37 3.67
C PHE A 141 -5.65 -12.53 3.21
N ALA A 142 -6.94 -12.28 3.12
CA ALA A 142 -7.88 -13.14 2.41
C ALA A 142 -8.79 -12.27 1.55
N GLY A 143 -9.12 -12.73 0.36
CA GLY A 143 -9.95 -11.95 -0.54
C GLY A 143 -10.44 -12.72 -1.74
N LYS A 144 -11.04 -11.99 -2.67
CA LYS A 144 -11.47 -12.50 -3.96
C LYS A 144 -11.08 -11.53 -5.06
N ASP A 145 -10.41 -12.04 -6.07
CA ASP A 145 -10.03 -11.36 -7.30
C ASP A 145 -10.65 -12.09 -8.49
N GLU A 146 -11.92 -11.77 -8.74
CA GLU A 146 -12.70 -12.35 -9.83
C GLU A 146 -12.17 -11.93 -11.21
N ILE A 147 -11.51 -10.78 -11.28
CA ILE A 147 -10.98 -10.22 -12.52
C ILE A 147 -9.78 -11.04 -12.98
N SER A 148 -8.79 -11.26 -12.10
CA SER A 148 -7.64 -12.12 -12.41
C SER A 148 -8.06 -13.55 -12.72
N TYR A 149 -9.13 -14.04 -12.09
CA TYR A 149 -9.69 -15.35 -12.42
C TYR A 149 -10.32 -15.38 -13.81
N GLY A 150 -11.23 -14.46 -14.11
CA GLY A 150 -11.90 -14.36 -15.42
C GLY A 150 -10.90 -14.15 -16.55
N ALA A 151 -9.89 -13.30 -16.34
CA ALA A 151 -8.82 -13.09 -17.31
C ALA A 151 -8.03 -14.38 -17.62
N ARG A 152 -7.93 -15.35 -16.71
CA ARG A 152 -7.21 -16.61 -16.97
C ARG A 152 -8.07 -17.65 -17.68
N TYR A 153 -9.35 -17.76 -17.32
CA TYR A 153 -10.19 -18.90 -17.71
C TYR A 153 -11.31 -18.55 -18.70
N GLU A 154 -11.68 -17.28 -18.87
CA GLU A 154 -12.79 -16.88 -19.72
C GLU A 154 -12.32 -16.16 -20.98
N THR A 155 -12.80 -16.60 -22.15
CA THR A 155 -12.36 -16.06 -23.46
C THR A 155 -12.93 -14.67 -23.69
N SER A 156 -14.25 -14.53 -23.55
CA SER A 156 -14.97 -13.27 -23.69
C SER A 156 -16.07 -13.21 -22.64
N TYR A 157 -16.11 -12.14 -21.85
CA TYR A 157 -17.11 -11.98 -20.80
C TYR A 157 -17.32 -10.50 -20.47
N SER A 158 -18.52 -10.18 -20.00
CA SER A 158 -18.89 -8.83 -19.63
C SER A 158 -19.81 -8.85 -18.41
N ARG A 159 -19.28 -8.52 -17.23
CA ARG A 159 -20.04 -8.64 -15.98
C ARG A 159 -19.62 -7.66 -14.91
N VAL A 160 -20.53 -7.46 -13.96
CA VAL A 160 -20.23 -6.80 -12.69
C VAL A 160 -19.34 -7.71 -11.86
N PHE A 161 -18.33 -7.14 -11.20
CA PHE A 161 -17.50 -7.86 -10.25
C PHE A 161 -17.55 -7.21 -8.87
N ILE A 162 -17.28 -8.04 -7.86
CA ILE A 162 -17.04 -7.64 -6.48
C ILE A 162 -15.77 -8.34 -5.99
N ALA A 163 -14.80 -7.55 -5.55
CA ALA A 163 -13.50 -8.03 -5.08
C ALA A 163 -13.19 -7.49 -3.68
N PRO A 164 -13.72 -8.14 -2.62
CA PRO A 164 -13.36 -7.83 -1.26
C PRO A 164 -11.98 -8.40 -0.91
N GLN A 165 -11.27 -7.70 -0.03
CA GLN A 165 -10.05 -8.16 0.63
C GLN A 165 -10.09 -7.70 2.08
N PHE A 166 -9.69 -8.58 2.99
CA PHE A 166 -9.50 -8.28 4.39
C PHE A 166 -8.10 -8.71 4.79
N GLY A 167 -7.51 -7.98 5.72
CA GLY A 167 -6.22 -8.32 6.28
C GLY A 167 -6.09 -7.97 7.74
N ILE A 168 -5.30 -8.77 8.44
CA ILE A 168 -4.90 -8.55 9.82
C ILE A 168 -3.39 -8.78 9.93
N GLY A 169 -2.73 -8.02 10.78
CA GLY A 169 -1.29 -8.09 10.89
C GLY A 169 -0.73 -7.26 12.02
N ILE A 170 0.57 -7.00 11.91
CA ILE A 170 1.35 -6.26 12.91
C ILE A 170 2.13 -5.16 12.19
N ASN A 171 2.06 -3.95 12.73
CA ASN A 171 2.93 -2.84 12.38
C ASN A 171 4.05 -2.73 13.42
N LYS A 172 5.27 -2.52 12.96
CA LYS A 172 6.39 -2.02 13.74
C LYS A 172 6.62 -0.57 13.31
N LEU A 173 6.47 0.34 14.26
CA LEU A 173 6.60 1.77 14.13
C LEU A 173 8.03 2.17 14.51
N SER A 174 8.71 2.83 13.58
CA SER A 174 10.06 3.35 13.78
C SER A 174 9.98 4.87 13.82
N VAL A 175 10.51 5.45 14.89
CA VAL A 175 10.47 6.88 15.18
C VAL A 175 11.89 7.35 15.47
N SER A 176 12.25 8.54 15.03
CA SER A 176 13.57 9.11 15.24
C SER A 176 13.76 9.65 16.66
N ASP A 177 14.97 9.52 17.19
CA ASP A 177 15.35 10.11 18.48
C ASP A 177 15.25 11.65 18.47
N GLN A 178 15.43 12.25 17.30
CA GLN A 178 15.21 13.69 17.10
C GLN A 178 13.76 14.08 17.34
N ALA A 179 12.80 13.28 16.86
CA ALA A 179 11.38 13.53 17.11
C ALA A 179 11.04 13.46 18.60
N LEU A 180 11.68 12.55 19.36
CA LEU A 180 11.54 12.53 20.81
C LEU A 180 12.11 13.82 21.43
N PHE A 181 13.34 14.17 21.08
CA PHE A 181 13.98 15.39 21.60
C PHE A 181 13.15 16.64 21.31
N ASP A 182 12.62 16.77 20.10
CA ASP A 182 11.78 17.91 19.70
C ASP A 182 10.44 17.95 20.46
N ALA A 183 9.89 16.79 20.82
CA ALA A 183 8.63 16.71 21.55
C ALA A 183 8.77 16.98 23.05
N VAL A 184 9.85 16.51 23.68
CA VAL A 184 9.97 16.47 25.16
C VAL A 184 11.27 17.05 25.73
N GLY A 185 12.17 17.52 24.87
CA GLY A 185 13.42 18.20 25.25
C GLY A 185 14.52 17.29 25.79
N THR A 186 14.36 15.97 25.72
CA THR A 186 15.32 14.98 26.22
C THR A 186 15.39 13.76 25.31
N TYR A 187 16.53 13.07 25.32
CA TYR A 187 16.69 11.76 24.69
C TYR A 187 16.30 10.64 25.66
N GLY A 188 15.91 9.49 25.13
CA GLY A 188 15.59 8.30 25.92
C GLY A 188 15.05 7.17 25.07
N ASP A 189 14.82 6.01 25.70
CA ASP A 189 14.26 4.85 25.02
C ASP A 189 12.78 5.03 24.71
N ILE A 190 12.37 4.59 23.52
CA ILE A 190 10.99 4.64 23.03
C ILE A 190 10.39 3.22 23.06
N SER A 191 9.32 3.04 23.82
CA SER A 191 8.51 1.83 23.93
C SER A 191 7.20 1.94 23.14
N GLY A 192 6.49 0.82 23.00
CA GLY A 192 5.20 0.76 22.30
C GLY A 192 5.35 0.80 20.76
N LYS A 193 6.46 0.29 20.23
CA LYS A 193 6.73 0.32 18.78
C LYS A 193 5.89 -0.67 17.97
N TYR A 194 5.16 -1.57 18.61
CA TYR A 194 4.34 -2.56 17.92
C TYR A 194 2.84 -2.22 18.04
N ALA A 195 2.13 -2.39 16.94
CA ALA A 195 0.69 -2.13 16.85
C ALA A 195 0.01 -3.20 16.01
N VAL A 196 -1.27 -3.47 16.26
CA VAL A 196 -2.09 -4.32 15.39
C VAL A 196 -2.50 -3.53 14.16
N ALA A 197 -2.41 -4.18 13.00
CA ALA A 197 -2.82 -3.65 11.72
C ALA A 197 -4.09 -4.35 11.24
N LEU A 198 -5.09 -3.57 10.83
CA LEU A 198 -6.29 -4.07 10.15
C LEU A 198 -6.40 -3.39 8.79
N SER A 199 -6.76 -4.16 7.76
CA SER A 199 -6.94 -3.65 6.41
C SER A 199 -8.21 -4.22 5.81
N GLY A 200 -8.95 -3.38 5.10
CA GLY A 200 -10.12 -3.77 4.33
C GLY A 200 -10.09 -3.07 2.98
N GLN A 201 -10.39 -3.80 1.91
CA GLN A 201 -10.56 -3.23 0.58
C GLN A 201 -11.79 -3.84 -0.08
N LEU A 202 -12.52 -3.00 -0.81
CA LEU A 202 -13.64 -3.39 -1.64
C LEU A 202 -13.46 -2.78 -3.02
N ASP A 203 -13.44 -3.63 -4.03
CA ASP A 203 -13.53 -3.22 -5.42
C ASP A 203 -14.87 -3.61 -6.02
N LEU A 204 -15.54 -2.65 -6.66
CA LEU A 204 -16.84 -2.83 -7.30
C LEU A 204 -16.80 -2.20 -8.68
N GLY A 205 -17.18 -2.94 -9.70
CA GLY A 205 -17.18 -2.39 -11.05
C GLY A 205 -17.72 -3.32 -12.10
N TYR A 206 -17.43 -2.98 -13.35
CA TYR A 206 -17.79 -3.73 -14.53
C TYR A 206 -16.54 -4.01 -15.35
N THR A 207 -16.38 -5.25 -15.78
CA THR A 207 -15.33 -5.66 -16.70
C THR A 207 -15.95 -6.07 -18.02
N PHE A 208 -15.33 -5.62 -19.11
CA PHE A 208 -15.61 -6.03 -20.46
C PHE A 208 -14.33 -6.62 -21.05
N GLN A 209 -14.36 -7.90 -21.37
CA GLN A 209 -13.24 -8.62 -21.95
C GLN A 209 -13.66 -9.32 -23.24
N GLN A 210 -12.83 -9.18 -24.28
CA GLN A 210 -12.94 -9.99 -25.49
C GLN A 210 -11.59 -10.53 -25.91
N ARG A 211 -11.59 -11.79 -26.38
CA ARG A 211 -10.45 -12.44 -27.02
C ARG A 211 -10.88 -13.03 -28.36
N SER A 212 -9.99 -12.90 -29.34
CA SER A 212 -10.18 -13.48 -30.66
C SER A 212 -9.45 -14.82 -30.77
N VAL A 213 -10.20 -15.88 -31.03
CA VAL A 213 -9.62 -17.21 -31.35
C VAL A 213 -8.82 -17.14 -32.65
N ALA A 214 -9.27 -16.33 -33.62
CA ALA A 214 -8.60 -16.16 -34.91
C ALA A 214 -7.26 -15.42 -34.82
N ALA A 215 -7.04 -14.65 -33.74
CA ALA A 215 -5.78 -13.96 -33.47
C ALA A 215 -4.98 -14.66 -32.34
N TYR A 216 -5.07 -15.99 -32.26
CA TYR A 216 -4.34 -16.81 -31.29
C TYR A 216 -4.55 -16.42 -29.81
N GLY A 217 -5.73 -15.89 -29.47
CA GLY A 217 -6.05 -15.50 -28.09
C GLY A 217 -5.83 -14.01 -27.80
N LEU A 218 -5.34 -13.24 -28.76
CA LEU A 218 -5.18 -11.79 -28.63
C LEU A 218 -6.53 -11.12 -28.33
N GLY A 219 -6.51 -10.19 -27.39
CA GLY A 219 -7.72 -9.55 -26.88
C GLY A 219 -7.46 -8.31 -26.06
N TYR A 220 -8.52 -7.77 -25.48
CA TYR A 220 -8.46 -6.62 -24.58
C TYR A 220 -9.48 -6.74 -23.46
N SER A 221 -9.17 -6.12 -22.32
CA SER A 221 -10.06 -5.97 -21.19
C SER A 221 -10.13 -4.49 -20.80
N ILE A 222 -11.35 -3.98 -20.67
CA ILE A 222 -11.65 -2.66 -20.10
C ILE A 222 -12.35 -2.90 -18.78
N GLN A 223 -11.85 -2.26 -17.73
CA GLN A 223 -12.41 -2.34 -16.39
C GLN A 223 -12.69 -0.93 -15.89
N LEU A 224 -13.93 -0.70 -15.50
CA LEU A 224 -14.37 0.53 -14.86
C LEU A 224 -14.89 0.16 -13.48
N GLY A 225 -14.40 0.81 -12.45
CA GLY A 225 -14.84 0.50 -11.10
C GLY A 225 -14.60 1.62 -10.11
N TYR A 226 -14.94 1.31 -8.87
CA TYR A 226 -14.72 2.14 -7.71
C TYR A 226 -14.08 1.29 -6.63
N ARG A 227 -12.92 1.73 -6.16
CA ARG A 227 -12.18 1.08 -5.08
C ARG A 227 -12.32 1.89 -3.82
N ALA A 228 -12.54 1.21 -2.70
CA ALA A 228 -12.41 1.76 -1.36
C ALA A 228 -11.48 0.87 -0.54
N LYS A 229 -10.49 1.46 0.12
CA LYS A 229 -9.52 0.79 1.00
C LYS A 229 -9.46 1.54 2.32
N ALA A 230 -9.49 0.82 3.42
CA ALA A 230 -9.34 1.33 4.77
C ALA A 230 -8.22 0.58 5.49
N ASP A 231 -7.29 1.30 6.08
CA ASP A 231 -6.19 0.76 6.88
C ASP A 231 -6.24 1.37 8.28
N TYR A 232 -6.14 0.54 9.32
CA TYR A 232 -6.21 0.95 10.72
C TYR A 232 -5.01 0.41 11.49
N THR A 233 -4.44 1.25 12.35
CA THR A 233 -3.34 0.89 13.27
C THR A 233 -3.79 1.08 14.72
N ILE A 234 -3.72 0.02 15.52
CA ILE A 234 -4.19 -0.02 16.91
C ILE A 234 -2.99 -0.36 17.82
N GLN A 235 -2.51 0.61 18.59
CA GLN A 235 -1.29 0.49 19.37
C GLN A 235 -1.47 -0.15 20.76
N ASP A 236 -2.61 0.08 21.41
CA ASP A 236 -2.84 -0.26 22.83
C ASP A 236 -2.98 -1.78 23.14
N TRP A 237 -2.68 -2.66 22.18
CA TRP A 237 -2.81 -4.11 22.38
C TRP A 237 -1.55 -4.74 23.03
N PHE A 238 -0.38 -4.10 22.93
CA PHE A 238 0.88 -4.62 23.48
C PHE A 238 1.46 -3.68 24.54
N PRO A 239 0.97 -3.71 25.79
CA PRO A 239 1.53 -2.88 26.85
C PRO A 239 2.93 -3.39 27.21
N GLU A 240 3.95 -2.58 26.90
CA GLU A 240 5.32 -2.80 27.38
C GLU A 240 5.45 -2.17 28.77
N ASN A 241 5.77 -2.99 29.78
CA ASN A 241 6.12 -2.53 31.12
C ASN A 241 7.62 -2.18 31.13
N ASP A 242 7.96 -0.93 30.83
CA ASP A 242 9.35 -0.50 30.91
C ASP A 242 9.48 0.81 31.72
N ASP A 243 10.10 0.68 32.90
CA ASP A 243 10.14 1.70 33.95
C ASP A 243 11.17 2.81 33.65
N GLY A 244 10.77 3.78 32.84
CA GLY A 244 11.59 4.96 32.52
C GLY A 244 11.69 5.29 31.04
N SER A 245 11.00 4.54 30.17
CA SER A 245 10.92 4.81 28.74
C SER A 245 9.80 5.82 28.41
N TRP A 246 9.90 6.41 27.21
CA TRP A 246 8.82 7.17 26.59
C TRP A 246 7.94 6.26 25.77
N MET A 247 6.64 6.23 26.04
CA MET A 247 5.70 5.46 25.26
C MET A 247 5.28 6.25 24.03
N LEU A 248 5.46 5.67 22.83
CA LEU A 248 4.89 6.20 21.61
C LEU A 248 3.35 6.21 21.74
N ASN A 249 2.70 7.28 21.32
CA ASN A 249 1.24 7.40 21.26
C ASN A 249 0.86 7.76 19.83
N TYR A 250 0.45 6.75 19.07
CA TYR A 250 0.18 6.81 17.65
C TYR A 250 -1.06 5.99 17.31
N SER A 251 -2.05 6.66 16.72
CA SER A 251 -3.22 6.02 16.13
C SER A 251 -3.40 6.58 14.73
N ARG A 252 -3.68 5.68 13.78
CA ARG A 252 -3.85 6.05 12.39
C ARG A 252 -4.96 5.24 11.74
N SER A 253 -5.80 5.97 11.02
CA SER A 253 -6.81 5.43 10.12
C SER A 253 -6.67 6.12 8.78
N ASP A 254 -6.43 5.36 7.72
CA ASP A 254 -6.40 5.86 6.36
C ASP A 254 -7.59 5.30 5.59
N ILE A 255 -8.24 6.14 4.80
CA ILE A 255 -9.28 5.72 3.87
C ILE A 255 -8.92 6.29 2.51
N TRP A 256 -8.71 5.39 1.55
CA TRP A 256 -8.39 5.70 0.16
C TRP A 256 -9.54 5.21 -0.69
N HIS A 257 -10.10 6.07 -1.53
CA HIS A 257 -11.15 5.64 -2.42
C HIS A 257 -11.17 6.47 -3.69
N GLY A 258 -11.69 5.89 -4.76
CA GLY A 258 -11.81 6.59 -6.02
C GLY A 258 -12.26 5.70 -7.17
N PRO A 259 -12.73 6.33 -8.25
CA PRO A 259 -12.97 5.62 -9.50
C PRO A 259 -11.64 5.22 -10.13
N TYR A 260 -11.66 4.16 -10.93
CA TYR A 260 -10.53 3.81 -11.78
C TYR A 260 -11.03 3.27 -13.12
N LEU A 261 -10.17 3.46 -14.13
CA LEU A 261 -10.31 2.89 -15.45
C LEU A 261 -9.01 2.15 -15.76
N GLN A 262 -9.10 0.85 -16.02
CA GLN A 262 -7.97 0.02 -16.40
C GLN A 262 -8.20 -0.57 -17.79
N PHE A 263 -7.18 -0.46 -18.62
CA PHE A 263 -7.13 -1.07 -19.94
C PHE A 263 -5.98 -2.08 -19.96
N ASN A 264 -6.29 -3.32 -20.29
CA ASN A 264 -5.30 -4.39 -20.42
C ASN A 264 -5.35 -4.96 -21.83
N VAL A 265 -4.18 -5.13 -22.44
CA VAL A 265 -4.03 -5.88 -23.69
C VAL A 265 -3.64 -7.32 -23.33
N MET A 266 -4.30 -8.30 -23.95
CA MET A 266 -4.08 -9.72 -23.71
C MET A 266 -3.50 -10.36 -24.97
N PHE A 267 -2.50 -11.22 -24.79
CA PHE A 267 -1.80 -11.95 -25.85
C PHE A 267 -1.70 -13.43 -25.46
#